data_AF-A0AAV3QEF4-F1
#
_entry.id   AF-A0AAV3QEF4-F1
#
_cell.length_a   1.000
_cell.length_b   1.000
_cell.length_c   1.000
_cell.angle_alpha   90.00
_cell.angle_beta   90.00
_cell.angle_gamma   90.00
#
_symmetry.space_group_name_H-M   'P 1'
#
loop_
_entity.id
_entity.type
_entity.pdbx_description
1 polymer ?
#
loop_
_entity_poly.entity_id
_entity_poly.type
_entity_poly.pdbx_seq_one_letter_code
_entity_poly.pdbx_strand_id
1 'polypeptide(L)'
;MKEEEDWRSPITRFILMGELPNDGVKARKIKSRSYKFQMIQGELYKRSHLGPLLFCVAKRNIDQVVYEVHEGEVCGHHMGGQSLVLKITRAGYFWPTMMNDAMEYVKRCDSCQKMQPVPRRPVAEMTPVLCPISFAIATCKTPFSLVYDTEVVLPLEACLPNIRQIGFEEDQNDTQMRGLLDFGPSRVKRVVGPETYILEELSEKDIDHTWHGIYLKKYYV
;
A
#
# COMPACT_ATOMS: atom_id res chain seq x y z
N MET A 1 0.94 41.60 6.58
CA MET A 1 0.51 40.19 6.47
C MET A 1 1.33 39.39 7.47
N LYS A 2 0.71 38.70 8.45
CA LYS A 2 1.45 37.81 9.35
C LYS A 2 1.80 36.56 8.53
N GLU A 3 3.08 36.36 8.25
CA GLU A 3 3.53 35.05 7.77
C GLU A 3 3.13 34.01 8.81
N GLU A 4 2.35 33.02 8.37
CA GLU A 4 1.96 31.92 9.23
C GLU A 4 3.20 31.09 9.53
N GLU A 5 3.62 31.04 10.80
CA GLU A 5 4.88 30.43 11.21
C GLU A 5 4.90 28.93 10.86
N ASP A 6 5.83 28.53 9.99
CA ASP A 6 5.98 27.13 9.59
C ASP A 6 6.34 26.26 10.80
N TRP A 7 5.70 25.10 10.91
CA TRP A 7 5.84 24.20 12.06
C TRP A 7 7.27 23.66 12.22
N ARG A 8 8.06 23.67 11.14
CA ARG A 8 9.47 23.25 11.09
C ARG A 8 10.39 24.25 11.78
N SER A 9 10.08 25.54 11.72
CA SER A 9 10.91 26.65 12.21
C SER A 9 11.46 26.45 13.64
N PRO A 10 10.64 26.14 14.66
CA PRO A 10 11.16 25.95 16.02
C PRO A 10 12.08 24.73 16.15
N ILE A 11 11.89 23.70 15.33
CA ILE A 11 12.73 22.48 15.33
C ILE A 11 14.05 22.80 14.64
N THR A 12 14.01 23.42 13.46
CA THR A 12 15.19 23.81 12.69
C THR A 12 16.07 24.78 13.47
N ARG A 13 15.47 25.80 14.11
CA ARG A 13 16.21 26.77 14.94
C ARG A 13 16.91 26.11 16.12
N PHE A 14 16.25 25.15 16.77
CA PHE A 14 16.86 24.39 17.85
C PHE A 14 18.00 23.47 17.37
N ILE A 15 17.82 22.77 16.24
CA ILE A 15 18.85 21.85 15.73
C ILE A 15 20.09 22.59 15.21
N LEU A 16 19.90 23.75 14.55
CA LEU A 16 21.00 24.52 13.97
C LEU A 16 21.66 25.47 14.98
N MET A 17 20.87 26.20 15.77
CA MET A 17 21.36 27.28 16.64
C MET A 17 21.30 26.95 18.13
N GLY A 18 20.65 25.85 18.52
CA GLY A 18 20.45 25.50 19.94
C GLY A 18 19.45 26.40 20.68
N GLU A 19 18.74 27.28 19.97
CA GLU A 19 17.85 28.26 20.59
C GLU A 19 16.57 27.61 21.12
N LEU A 20 16.16 28.04 22.32
CA LEU A 20 14.95 27.58 22.98
C LEU A 20 14.14 28.80 23.48
N PRO A 21 12.80 28.71 23.48
CA PRO A 21 11.96 29.72 24.12
C PRO A 21 12.26 29.83 25.62
N ASN A 22 12.04 31.01 26.19
CA ASN A 22 12.21 31.24 27.63
C ASN A 22 11.19 30.47 28.49
N ASP A 23 10.05 30.09 27.90
CA ASP A 23 9.05 29.23 28.52
C ASP A 23 9.59 27.78 28.63
N GLY A 24 9.88 27.36 29.87
CA GLY A 24 10.45 26.04 30.15
C GLY A 24 9.60 24.86 29.66
N VAL A 25 8.27 24.99 29.61
CA VAL A 25 7.39 23.93 29.10
C VAL A 25 7.51 23.81 27.59
N LYS A 26 7.50 24.93 26.87
CA LYS A 26 7.70 24.97 25.41
C LYS A 26 9.11 24.50 25.04
N ALA A 27 10.12 24.95 25.77
CA ALA A 27 11.51 24.53 25.56
C ALA A 27 11.67 23.01 25.71
N ARG A 28 11.12 22.43 26.78
CA ARG A 28 11.14 20.98 27.01
C ARG A 28 10.45 20.22 25.87
N LYS A 29 9.32 20.72 25.38
CA LYS A 29 8.57 20.12 24.27
C LYS A 29 9.34 20.14 22.96
N ILE A 30 9.97 21.27 22.62
CA ILE A 30 10.81 21.39 21.42
C ILE A 30 12.01 20.46 21.53
N LYS A 31 12.73 20.49 22.66
CA LYS A 31 13.89 19.62 22.90
C LYS A 31 13.54 18.15 22.75
N SER A 32 12.46 17.70 23.40
CA SER A 32 11.99 16.31 23.33
C SER A 32 11.59 15.90 21.91
N ARG A 33 10.88 16.76 21.16
CA ARG A 33 10.46 16.46 19.79
C ARG A 33 11.64 16.40 18.81
N SER A 34 12.61 17.30 18.98
CA SER A 34 13.72 17.49 18.03
C SER A 34 14.65 16.27 17.92
N TYR A 35 14.74 15.41 18.95
CA TYR A 35 15.49 14.14 18.88
C TYR A 35 15.06 13.19 17.75
N LYS A 36 13.83 13.36 17.25
CA LYS A 36 13.29 12.57 16.14
C LYS A 36 13.67 13.12 14.77
N PHE A 37 14.35 14.26 14.73
CA PHE A 37 14.65 14.98 13.50
C PHE A 37 16.16 15.17 13.31
N GLN A 38 16.56 15.42 12.08
CA GLN A 38 17.93 15.68 11.69
C GLN A 38 17.95 16.61 10.48
N MET A 39 18.96 17.49 10.43
CA MET A 39 19.23 18.33 9.26
C MET A 39 20.20 17.60 8.32
N ILE A 40 19.87 17.54 7.03
CA ILE A 40 20.72 16.97 5.97
C ILE A 40 20.66 17.93 4.79
N GLN A 41 21.82 18.43 4.35
CA GLN A 41 21.93 19.35 3.20
C GLN A 41 20.99 20.58 3.28
N GLY A 42 20.76 21.10 4.49
CA GLY A 42 19.88 22.26 4.70
C GLY A 42 18.39 21.92 4.81
N GLU A 43 18.01 20.65 4.64
CA GLU A 43 16.64 20.18 4.74
C GLU A 43 16.37 19.38 6.01
N LEU A 44 15.14 19.47 6.52
CA LEU A 44 14.72 18.80 7.76
C LEU A 44 14.14 17.42 7.44
N TYR A 45 14.69 16.40 8.09
CA TYR A 45 14.22 15.02 7.98
C TYR A 45 13.75 14.49 9.34
N LYS A 46 12.73 13.65 9.33
CA LYS A 46 12.24 12.89 10.48
C LYS A 46 12.70 11.45 10.40
N ARG A 47 13.19 10.91 11.50
CA ARG A 47 13.48 9.48 11.69
C ARG A 47 12.18 8.67 11.63
N SER A 48 12.13 7.69 10.72
CA SER A 48 11.05 6.72 10.62
C SER A 48 11.38 5.46 11.40
N HIS A 49 10.35 4.78 11.90
CA HIS A 49 10.50 3.41 12.41
C HIS A 49 10.60 2.38 11.28
N LEU A 50 10.20 2.77 10.05
CA LEU A 50 10.15 1.89 8.87
C LEU A 50 11.47 1.85 8.08
N GLY A 51 12.53 2.51 8.56
CA GLY A 51 13.85 2.51 7.92
C GLY A 51 14.26 3.87 7.33
N PRO A 52 13.63 4.36 6.24
CA PRO A 52 14.08 5.57 5.56
C PRO A 52 13.76 6.85 6.34
N LEU A 53 14.57 7.89 6.13
CA LEU A 53 14.30 9.24 6.62
C LEU A 53 13.14 9.84 5.84
N LEU A 54 12.23 10.53 6.53
CA LEU A 54 11.08 11.19 5.93
C LEU A 54 11.38 12.68 5.78
N PHE A 55 11.26 13.21 4.57
CA PHE A 55 11.37 14.62 4.27
C PHE A 55 10.24 15.41 4.93
N CYS A 56 10.58 16.45 5.68
CA CYS A 56 9.60 17.28 6.38
C CYS A 56 9.03 18.36 5.46
N VAL A 57 7.76 18.20 5.10
CA VAL A 57 7.08 19.09 4.16
C VAL A 57 6.72 20.42 4.83
N ALA A 58 7.07 21.52 4.16
CA ALA A 58 6.68 22.87 4.56
C ALA A 58 5.16 23.06 4.44
N LYS A 59 4.55 23.83 5.35
CA LYS A 59 3.10 24.03 5.36
C LYS A 59 2.52 24.41 3.98
N ARG A 60 3.20 25.31 3.27
CA ARG A 60 2.84 25.78 1.92
C ARG A 60 2.78 24.70 0.82
N ASN A 61 3.45 23.56 1.02
CA ASN A 61 3.54 22.49 0.04
C ASN A 61 2.65 21.29 0.40
N ILE A 62 1.98 21.29 1.57
CA ILE A 62 1.17 20.16 2.05
C ILE A 62 0.06 19.83 1.06
N ASP A 63 -0.74 20.83 0.66
CA ASP A 63 -1.87 20.60 -0.26
C ASP A 63 -1.42 20.01 -1.60
N GLN A 64 -0.27 20.44 -2.13
CA GLN A 64 0.29 19.91 -3.36
C GLN A 64 0.66 18.44 -3.23
N VAL A 65 1.39 18.07 -2.16
CA VAL A 65 1.78 16.67 -1.90
C VAL A 65 0.55 15.79 -1.74
N VAL A 66 -0.49 16.26 -1.03
CA VAL A 66 -1.73 15.51 -0.84
C VAL A 66 -2.47 15.33 -2.17
N TYR A 67 -2.59 16.39 -2.97
CA TYR A 67 -3.19 16.34 -4.31
C TYR A 67 -2.47 15.35 -5.23
N GLU A 68 -1.15 15.44 -5.34
CA GLU A 68 -0.35 14.58 -6.22
C GLU A 68 -0.50 13.10 -5.87
N VAL A 69 -0.46 12.76 -4.57
CA VAL A 69 -0.56 11.36 -4.12
C VAL A 69 -2.01 10.83 -4.19
N HIS A 70 -3.02 11.69 -4.04
CA HIS A 70 -4.42 11.31 -4.07
C HIS A 70 -5.00 11.23 -5.50
N GLU A 71 -4.73 12.25 -6.33
CA GLU A 71 -5.35 12.47 -7.64
C GLU A 71 -4.35 12.45 -8.81
N GLY A 72 -3.07 12.77 -8.56
CA GLY A 72 -2.09 13.11 -9.61
C GLY A 72 -1.51 11.94 -10.44
N GLU A 73 -1.34 10.75 -9.87
CA GLU A 73 -0.86 9.58 -10.62
C GLU A 73 -2.04 8.91 -11.38
N VAL A 74 -2.01 8.98 -12.72
CA VAL A 74 -2.88 8.31 -13.71
C VAL A 74 -4.03 7.50 -13.09
N CYS A 75 -5.25 8.06 -13.12
CA CYS A 75 -6.39 7.61 -12.32
C CYS A 75 -6.06 7.59 -10.82
N GLY A 76 -6.19 8.75 -10.18
CA GLY A 76 -6.08 8.91 -8.73
C GLY A 76 -6.69 7.72 -7.98
N HIS A 77 -5.92 7.13 -7.07
CA HIS A 77 -6.32 5.89 -6.39
C HIS A 77 -7.50 6.10 -5.42
N HIS A 78 -8.04 7.33 -5.30
CA HIS A 78 -9.21 7.75 -4.51
C HIS A 78 -9.33 7.02 -3.16
N MET A 79 -8.19 6.88 -2.48
CA MET A 79 -8.07 6.08 -1.28
C MET A 79 -8.63 6.83 -0.06
N GLY A 80 -9.07 6.09 0.95
CA GLY A 80 -9.41 6.66 2.26
C GLY A 80 -8.21 7.33 2.93
N GLY A 81 -8.49 8.29 3.84
CA GLY A 81 -7.47 9.14 4.46
C GLY A 81 -6.33 8.38 5.15
N GLN A 82 -6.60 7.26 5.83
CA GLN A 82 -5.56 6.45 6.46
C GLN A 82 -4.61 5.80 5.44
N SER A 83 -5.16 5.25 4.36
CA SER A 83 -4.38 4.67 3.26
C SER A 83 -3.56 5.73 2.53
N LEU A 84 -4.10 6.94 2.39
CA LEU A 84 -3.41 8.09 1.83
C LEU A 84 -2.18 8.48 2.67
N VAL A 85 -2.31 8.59 3.99
CA VAL A 85 -1.18 8.86 4.90
C VAL A 85 -0.09 7.80 4.78
N LEU A 86 -0.47 6.53 4.67
CA LEU A 86 0.48 5.44 4.52
C LEU A 86 1.23 5.55 3.18
N LYS A 87 0.54 5.89 2.08
CA LYS A 87 1.18 6.12 0.78
C LYS A 87 2.13 7.33 0.84
N ILE A 88 1.71 8.44 1.43
CA ILE A 88 2.53 9.65 1.64
C ILE A 88 3.79 9.31 2.46
N THR A 89 3.63 8.52 3.54
CA THR A 89 4.75 8.10 4.40
C THR A 89 5.71 7.18 3.64
N ARG A 90 5.19 6.26 2.82
CA ARG A 90 5.99 5.36 1.97
C ARG A 90 6.72 6.12 0.85
N ALA A 91 6.12 7.19 0.33
CA ALA A 91 6.77 8.11 -0.59
C ALA A 91 7.86 8.98 0.07
N GLY A 92 8.03 8.88 1.39
CA GLY A 92 9.10 9.55 2.12
C GLY A 92 8.74 10.92 2.66
N TYR A 93 7.46 11.29 2.74
CA TYR A 93 7.03 12.60 3.24
C TYR A 93 6.50 12.56 4.68
N PHE A 94 6.64 13.66 5.40
CA PHE A 94 6.10 13.82 6.75
C PHE A 94 5.72 15.25 7.09
N TRP A 95 4.61 15.41 7.83
CA TRP A 95 4.30 16.60 8.63
C TRP A 95 3.37 16.21 9.79
N PRO A 96 3.30 17.01 10.88
CA PRO A 96 2.62 16.61 12.12
C PRO A 96 1.11 16.35 11.99
N THR A 97 0.44 17.05 11.08
CA THR A 97 -1.02 17.02 10.89
C THR A 97 -1.47 16.17 9.72
N MET A 98 -0.56 15.40 9.09
CA MET A 98 -0.85 14.67 7.84
C MET A 98 -2.07 13.76 7.89
N MET A 99 -2.40 13.19 9.05
CA MET A 99 -3.61 12.39 9.22
C MET A 99 -4.87 13.24 9.09
N ASN A 100 -4.94 14.38 9.78
CA ASN A 100 -6.08 15.28 9.71
C ASN A 100 -6.20 15.88 8.32
N ASP A 101 -5.09 16.36 7.76
CA ASP A 101 -5.05 16.99 6.44
C ASP A 101 -5.50 16.00 5.35
N ALA A 102 -5.03 14.75 5.40
CA ALA A 102 -5.46 13.70 4.47
C ALA A 102 -6.95 13.35 4.65
N MET A 103 -7.45 13.24 5.88
CA MET A 103 -8.87 12.96 6.13
C MET A 103 -9.77 14.09 5.66
N GLU A 104 -9.38 15.33 5.91
CA GLU A 104 -10.09 16.52 5.45
C GLU A 104 -10.07 16.63 3.93
N TYR A 105 -8.92 16.32 3.31
CA TYR A 105 -8.80 16.25 1.86
C TYR A 105 -9.78 15.24 1.23
N VAL A 106 -9.80 14.01 1.74
CA VAL A 106 -10.69 12.95 1.21
C VAL A 106 -12.16 13.32 1.40
N LYS A 107 -12.52 14.02 2.49
CA LYS A 107 -13.88 14.54 2.72
C LYS A 107 -14.28 15.59 1.69
N ARG A 108 -13.36 16.45 1.25
CA ARG A 108 -13.61 17.48 0.22
C ARG A 108 -13.50 16.96 -1.23
N CYS A 109 -12.97 15.76 -1.45
CA CYS A 109 -12.79 15.22 -2.80
C CYS A 109 -14.11 14.75 -3.42
N ASP A 110 -14.57 15.44 -4.46
CA ASP A 110 -15.83 15.15 -5.16
C ASP A 110 -15.91 13.73 -5.70
N SER A 111 -14.84 13.24 -6.31
CA SER A 111 -14.78 11.88 -6.86
C SER A 111 -14.93 10.83 -5.75
N CYS A 112 -14.29 11.05 -4.60
CA CYS A 112 -14.49 10.17 -3.44
C CYS A 112 -15.94 10.24 -2.94
N GLN A 113 -16.52 11.43 -2.80
CA GLN A 113 -17.89 11.58 -2.29
C GLN A 113 -18.94 10.92 -3.19
N LYS A 114 -18.80 11.05 -4.52
CA LYS A 114 -19.72 10.42 -5.49
C LYS A 114 -19.66 8.89 -5.46
N MET A 115 -18.51 8.33 -5.10
CA MET A 115 -18.27 6.88 -5.06
C MET A 115 -18.51 6.26 -3.68
N GLN A 116 -18.86 7.07 -2.66
CA GLN A 116 -19.19 6.53 -1.35
C GLN A 116 -20.47 5.68 -1.41
N PRO A 117 -20.50 4.51 -0.74
CA PRO A 117 -21.72 3.74 -0.62
C PRO A 117 -22.80 4.59 0.03
N VAL A 118 -23.94 4.75 -0.63
CA VAL A 118 -25.12 5.38 -0.02
C VAL A 118 -25.44 4.58 1.25
N PRO A 119 -25.52 5.21 2.44
CA PRO A 119 -25.93 4.50 3.64
C PRO A 119 -27.31 3.90 3.38
N ARG A 120 -27.36 2.57 3.29
CA ARG A 120 -28.63 1.86 3.16
C ARG A 120 -29.47 2.25 4.38
N ARG A 121 -30.72 2.67 4.15
CA ARG A 121 -31.71 2.80 5.23
C ARG A 121 -31.66 1.52 6.07
N PRO A 122 -31.89 1.59 7.41
CA PRO A 122 -32.04 0.37 8.19
C PRO A 122 -33.00 -0.56 7.45
N VAL A 123 -32.66 -1.85 7.38
CA VAL A 123 -33.51 -2.87 6.75
C VAL A 123 -34.88 -2.74 7.42
N ALA A 124 -35.82 -2.07 6.75
CA ALA A 124 -37.22 -2.19 7.10
C ALA A 124 -37.54 -3.68 6.95
N GLU A 125 -38.26 -4.26 7.91
CA GLU A 125 -38.70 -5.65 7.83
C GLU A 125 -39.24 -5.90 6.42
N MET A 126 -38.56 -6.78 5.69
CA MET A 126 -38.99 -7.15 4.35
C MET A 126 -40.35 -7.80 4.51
N THR A 127 -41.42 -7.11 4.13
CA THR A 127 -42.72 -7.76 3.96
C THR A 127 -42.54 -8.80 2.85
N PRO A 128 -42.59 -10.11 3.16
CA PRO A 128 -42.50 -11.11 2.11
C PRO A 128 -43.69 -10.88 1.17
N VAL A 129 -43.41 -10.68 -0.11
CA VAL A 129 -44.45 -10.78 -1.14
C VAL A 129 -44.88 -12.24 -1.12
N LEU A 130 -45.97 -12.53 -0.41
CA LEU A 130 -46.64 -13.83 -0.49
C LEU A 130 -47.21 -13.94 -1.90
N CYS A 131 -46.43 -14.52 -2.81
CA CYS A 131 -46.94 -15.01 -4.09
C CYS A 131 -47.84 -16.22 -3.78
N PRO A 132 -49.16 -16.15 -4.04
CA PRO A 132 -50.02 -17.31 -3.89
C PRO A 132 -49.82 -18.22 -5.11
N ILE A 133 -48.71 -18.94 -5.16
CA ILE A 133 -48.53 -20.04 -6.12
C ILE A 133 -48.99 -21.30 -5.40
N SER A 134 -50.22 -21.70 -5.69
CA SER A 134 -50.74 -23.03 -5.37
C SER A 134 -49.78 -24.09 -5.94
N PHE A 135 -49.33 -25.01 -5.08
CA PHE A 135 -48.42 -26.11 -5.42
C PHE A 135 -48.92 -26.87 -6.66
N ALA A 136 -48.31 -26.62 -7.82
CA ALA A 136 -48.26 -27.56 -8.92
C ALA A 136 -46.99 -28.40 -8.72
N ILE A 137 -47.14 -29.72 -8.75
CA ILE A 137 -46.04 -30.68 -8.65
C ILE A 137 -45.02 -30.35 -9.74
N ALA A 138 -43.78 -30.04 -9.32
CA ALA A 138 -42.72 -29.70 -10.25
C ALA A 138 -42.42 -30.92 -11.13
N THR A 139 -42.56 -30.76 -12.44
CA THR A 139 -42.26 -31.80 -13.45
C THR A 139 -40.76 -32.13 -13.55
N CYS A 140 -39.93 -31.60 -12.64
CA CYS A 140 -38.46 -31.65 -12.63
C CYS A 140 -37.78 -31.24 -13.94
N LYS A 141 -38.53 -30.65 -14.87
CA LYS A 141 -38.02 -30.12 -16.14
C LYS A 141 -37.79 -28.62 -16.00
N THR A 142 -36.68 -28.15 -16.56
CA THR A 142 -36.40 -26.71 -16.61
C THR A 142 -37.45 -26.00 -17.49
N PRO A 143 -37.81 -24.75 -17.20
CA PRO A 143 -38.76 -23.99 -18.03
C PRO A 143 -38.36 -23.95 -19.52
N PHE A 144 -37.07 -24.01 -19.81
CA PHE A 144 -36.53 -24.03 -21.17
C PHE A 144 -36.76 -25.38 -21.87
N SER A 145 -36.55 -26.50 -21.16
CA SER A 145 -36.87 -27.84 -21.66
C SER A 145 -38.36 -27.98 -21.97
N LEU A 146 -39.24 -27.38 -21.17
CA LEU A 146 -40.69 -27.45 -21.42
C LEU A 146 -41.14 -26.67 -22.67
N VAL A 147 -40.39 -25.66 -23.10
CA VAL A 147 -40.74 -24.80 -24.25
C VAL A 147 -40.07 -25.29 -25.52
N TYR A 148 -38.84 -25.79 -25.43
CA TYR A 148 -38.00 -26.11 -26.59
C TYR A 148 -37.65 -27.59 -26.71
N ASP A 149 -38.13 -28.45 -25.80
CA ASP A 149 -37.86 -29.90 -25.71
C ASP A 149 -36.37 -30.28 -25.72
N THR A 150 -35.49 -29.33 -25.38
CA THR A 150 -34.04 -29.53 -25.27
C THR A 150 -33.49 -28.83 -24.05
N GLU A 151 -32.58 -29.46 -23.31
CA GLU A 151 -31.84 -28.82 -22.22
C GLU A 151 -30.72 -27.95 -22.80
N VAL A 152 -30.71 -26.67 -22.44
CA VAL A 152 -29.61 -25.76 -22.77
C VAL A 152 -28.50 -25.98 -21.74
N VAL A 153 -27.36 -26.50 -22.20
CA VAL A 153 -26.11 -26.46 -21.43
C VAL A 153 -25.55 -25.05 -21.57
N LEU A 154 -25.48 -24.30 -20.48
CA LEU A 154 -24.86 -22.98 -20.47
C LEU A 154 -23.35 -23.13 -20.73
N PRO A 155 -22.73 -22.28 -21.58
CA PRO A 155 -21.31 -22.40 -21.93
C PRO A 155 -20.33 -22.28 -20.75
N LEU A 156 -20.80 -21.91 -19.56
CA LEU A 156 -19.96 -21.93 -18.34
C LEU A 156 -19.48 -23.34 -17.96
N GLU A 157 -20.11 -24.41 -18.45
CA GLU A 157 -19.61 -25.79 -18.27
C GLU A 157 -18.59 -26.22 -19.33
N ALA A 158 -18.48 -25.47 -20.43
CA ALA A 158 -17.34 -25.61 -21.32
C ALA A 158 -16.21 -24.78 -20.71
N CYS A 159 -15.35 -25.43 -19.92
CA CYS A 159 -14.06 -24.89 -19.51
C CYS A 159 -13.22 -24.59 -20.76
N LEU A 160 -13.51 -23.48 -21.44
CA LEU A 160 -12.72 -23.00 -22.55
C LEU A 160 -11.43 -22.47 -21.94
N PRO A 161 -10.28 -23.14 -22.17
CA PRO A 161 -9.03 -22.68 -21.62
C PRO A 161 -8.74 -21.30 -22.18
N ASN A 162 -8.42 -20.36 -21.29
CA ASN A 162 -8.02 -19.03 -21.72
C ASN A 162 -6.65 -19.09 -22.42
N ILE A 163 -6.26 -18.03 -23.13
CA ILE A 163 -4.94 -17.95 -23.80
C ILE A 163 -3.77 -18.27 -22.84
N ARG A 164 -3.92 -17.98 -21.54
CA ARG A 164 -2.89 -18.29 -20.52
C ARG A 164 -2.80 -19.78 -20.24
N GLN A 165 -3.87 -20.56 -20.41
CA GLN A 165 -3.85 -22.02 -20.33
C GLN A 165 -3.41 -22.67 -21.65
N ILE A 166 -3.79 -22.11 -22.80
CA ILE A 166 -3.46 -22.68 -24.11
C ILE A 166 -1.95 -22.54 -24.42
N GLY A 167 -1.30 -21.48 -23.94
CA GLY A 167 0.14 -21.23 -24.15
C GLY A 167 1.04 -21.60 -22.97
N PHE A 168 0.53 -22.32 -21.97
CA PHE A 168 1.32 -22.70 -20.80
C PHE A 168 2.16 -23.95 -21.08
N GLU A 169 3.46 -23.76 -21.22
CA GLU A 169 4.44 -24.85 -21.30
C GLU A 169 5.25 -24.86 -20.00
N GLU A 170 4.97 -25.84 -19.14
CA GLU A 170 5.50 -25.92 -17.77
C GLU A 170 7.02 -25.92 -17.75
N ASP A 171 7.65 -26.68 -18.66
CA ASP A 171 9.12 -26.77 -18.78
C ASP A 171 9.79 -25.44 -19.16
N GLN A 172 9.14 -24.61 -19.98
CA GLN A 172 9.68 -23.30 -20.33
C GLN A 172 9.59 -22.34 -19.14
N ASN A 173 8.46 -22.32 -18.44
CA ASN A 173 8.28 -21.46 -17.27
C ASN A 173 9.22 -21.87 -16.13
N ASP A 174 9.44 -23.16 -15.90
CA ASP A 174 10.34 -23.67 -14.86
C ASP A 174 11.80 -23.35 -15.19
N THR A 175 12.20 -23.44 -16.46
CA THR A 175 13.53 -23.04 -16.92
C THR A 175 13.75 -21.52 -16.84
N GLN A 176 12.73 -20.74 -17.17
CA GLN A 176 12.78 -19.27 -17.12
C GLN A 176 12.78 -18.75 -15.68
N MET A 177 12.02 -19.40 -14.77
CA MET A 177 12.05 -19.14 -13.33
C MET A 177 13.41 -19.51 -12.72
N ARG A 178 14.02 -20.62 -13.13
CA ARG A 178 15.38 -20.98 -12.68
C ARG A 178 16.42 -19.96 -13.14
N GLY A 179 16.36 -19.51 -14.40
CA GLY A 179 17.27 -18.48 -14.93
C GLY A 179 17.10 -17.10 -14.27
N LEU A 180 15.90 -16.76 -13.80
CA LEU A 180 15.60 -15.50 -13.10
C LEU A 180 16.04 -15.49 -11.62
N LEU A 181 16.22 -16.65 -11.00
CA LEU A 181 16.69 -16.77 -9.62
C LEU A 181 18.23 -16.76 -9.50
N ASP A 182 18.96 -16.77 -10.61
CA ASP A 182 20.43 -16.79 -10.64
C ASP A 182 21.07 -15.39 -10.84
N PHE A 183 20.30 -14.30 -10.75
CA PHE A 183 20.82 -12.93 -10.96
C PHE A 183 21.51 -12.30 -9.72
N GLY A 184 21.90 -13.09 -8.73
CA GLY A 184 22.64 -12.63 -7.53
C GLY A 184 24.12 -13.04 -7.54
N PRO A 185 24.99 -12.37 -6.77
CA PRO A 185 26.43 -12.66 -6.75
C PRO A 185 26.79 -14.05 -6.20
N SER A 186 25.85 -14.78 -5.61
CA SER A 186 26.05 -16.13 -5.09
C SER A 186 24.76 -16.95 -5.14
N ARG A 187 24.89 -18.28 -5.34
CA ARG A 187 23.79 -19.25 -5.27
C ARG A 187 23.93 -20.18 -4.07
N VAL A 188 22.84 -20.79 -3.60
CA VAL A 188 22.92 -21.76 -2.48
C VAL A 188 23.56 -23.07 -2.95
N LYS A 189 24.70 -23.45 -2.37
CA LYS A 189 25.40 -24.72 -2.65
C LYS A 189 24.78 -25.88 -1.89
N ARG A 190 24.50 -25.71 -0.59
CA ARG A 190 23.80 -26.70 0.24
C ARG A 190 23.23 -26.12 1.53
N VAL A 191 22.18 -26.75 2.03
CA VAL A 191 21.57 -26.45 3.34
C VAL A 191 22.23 -27.31 4.41
N VAL A 192 22.72 -26.70 5.48
CA VAL A 192 23.45 -27.39 6.57
C VAL A 192 22.59 -27.57 7.82
N GLY A 193 21.56 -26.74 8.00
CA GLY A 193 20.61 -26.83 9.10
C GLY A 193 19.45 -25.84 8.94
N PRO A 194 18.53 -25.78 9.92
CA PRO A 194 17.44 -24.81 9.92
C PRO A 194 18.01 -23.38 9.84
N GLU A 195 17.68 -22.68 8.76
CA GLU A 195 18.13 -21.30 8.45
C GLU A 195 19.65 -21.11 8.21
N THR A 196 20.41 -22.19 8.02
CA THR A 196 21.87 -22.12 7.77
C THR A 196 22.20 -22.65 6.38
N TYR A 197 22.69 -21.76 5.51
CA TYR A 197 22.99 -22.04 4.10
C TYR A 197 24.47 -21.85 3.81
N ILE A 198 25.06 -22.75 3.03
CA ILE A 198 26.36 -22.55 2.39
C ILE A 198 26.11 -22.06 0.97
N LEU A 199 26.64 -20.90 0.62
CA LEU A 199 26.55 -20.30 -0.71
C LEU A 199 27.81 -20.62 -1.55
N GLU A 200 27.65 -20.69 -2.86
CA GLU A 200 28.71 -20.75 -3.87
C GLU A 200 28.67 -19.46 -4.67
N GLU A 201 29.82 -18.80 -4.77
CA GLU A 201 29.95 -17.50 -5.43
C GLU A 201 30.09 -17.68 -6.95
N LEU A 202 29.36 -16.88 -7.72
CA LEU A 202 29.32 -16.99 -9.19
C LEU A 202 30.18 -15.93 -9.89
N SER A 203 30.83 -15.02 -9.15
CA SER A 203 31.76 -14.02 -9.69
C SER A 203 33.04 -13.93 -8.87
N GLU A 204 34.21 -13.90 -9.51
CA GLU A 204 35.55 -13.89 -8.91
C GLU A 204 35.94 -12.58 -8.17
N LYS A 205 35.01 -11.92 -7.48
CA LYS A 205 35.30 -10.70 -6.71
C LYS A 205 34.85 -10.85 -5.26
N ASP A 206 35.85 -11.00 -4.38
CA ASP A 206 35.72 -11.14 -2.92
C ASP A 206 34.81 -10.05 -2.31
N ILE A 207 33.80 -10.51 -1.56
CA ILE A 207 33.00 -9.66 -0.68
C ILE A 207 33.36 -9.99 0.78
N ASP A 208 34.08 -9.08 1.42
CA ASP A 208 34.55 -9.21 2.80
C ASP A 208 33.41 -8.92 3.80
N HIS A 209 32.56 -9.91 4.10
CA HIS A 209 31.84 -10.10 5.39
C HIS A 209 30.83 -11.28 5.36
N THR A 210 30.55 -11.86 6.53
CA THR A 210 29.59 -12.96 6.75
C THR A 210 28.16 -12.47 7.02
N TRP A 211 27.17 -13.10 6.36
CA TRP A 211 25.74 -12.74 6.46
C TRP A 211 24.96 -13.63 7.44
N HIS A 212 24.06 -13.02 8.21
CA HIS A 212 23.12 -13.70 9.13
C HIS A 212 21.78 -13.97 8.42
N GLY A 213 21.24 -15.20 8.53
CA GLY A 213 20.14 -15.74 7.71
C GLY A 213 18.81 -14.98 7.69
N ILE A 214 18.59 -14.04 8.61
CA ILE A 214 17.35 -13.26 8.72
C ILE A 214 17.21 -12.25 7.56
N TYR A 215 18.33 -11.85 6.92
CA TYR A 215 18.33 -10.84 5.86
C TYR A 215 18.26 -11.39 4.42
N LEU A 216 18.27 -12.72 4.24
CA LEU A 216 18.22 -13.37 2.92
C LEU A 216 16.84 -13.32 2.26
N LYS A 217 15.76 -13.04 3.01
CA LYS A 217 14.39 -12.92 2.47
C LYS A 217 14.15 -11.66 1.62
N LYS A 218 15.15 -10.79 1.43
CA LYS A 218 14.98 -9.54 0.68
C LYS A 218 15.26 -9.66 -0.83
N TYR A 219 15.79 -10.79 -1.30
CA TYR A 219 16.25 -10.92 -2.69
C TYR A 219 15.63 -12.09 -3.47
N TYR A 220 14.84 -12.96 -2.84
CA TYR A 220 14.23 -14.11 -3.52
C TYR A 220 12.82 -14.38 -2.99
N VAL A 221 11.85 -13.61 -3.51
CA VAL A 221 10.44 -14.00 -3.65
C VAL A 221 9.99 -13.58 -5.04
#